data_AF-A0A4Q5AXJ6-F1
#
_entry.id   AF-A0A4Q5AXJ6-F1
#
_cell.length_a   1.000
_cell.length_b   1.000
_cell.length_c   1.000
_cell.angle_alpha   90.00
_cell.angle_beta   90.00
_cell.angle_gamma   90.00
#
_symmetry.space_group_name_H-M   'P 1'
#
loop_
_entity.id
_entity.type
_entity.pdbx_description
1 polymer ?
#
loop_
_entity_poly.entity_id
_entity_poly.type
_entity_poly.pdbx_seq_one_letter_code
_entity_poly.pdbx_strand_id
1 'polypeptide(L)' 'MSDKWEELKQWLEEGIEAETQLVNITKAENYFAYNEALGHLEAMRSVLTHMNLIELKEI' A
#
# COMPACT_ATOMS: atom_id res chain seq x y z
N MET A 1 -11.80 7.52 16.06
CA MET A 1 -10.83 6.43 15.84
C MET A 1 -9.54 6.74 16.60
N SER A 2 -8.80 5.73 17.04
CA SER A 2 -7.57 5.87 17.83
C SER A 2 -6.41 6.43 16.99
N ASP A 3 -5.51 7.21 17.58
CA ASP A 3 -4.29 7.75 16.94
C ASP A 3 -3.51 6.70 16.12
N LYS A 4 -3.47 5.44 16.58
CA LYS A 4 -2.80 4.34 15.89
C LYS A 4 -3.42 3.95 14.54
N TRP A 5 -4.71 4.22 14.36
CA TRP A 5 -5.42 3.94 13.10
C TRP A 5 -4.97 4.92 12.02
N GLU A 6 -4.86 6.20 12.38
CA GLU A 6 -4.39 7.23 11.47
C GLU A 6 -2.89 7.06 11.15
N GLU A 7 -2.08 6.72 12.16
CA GLU A 7 -0.66 6.37 11.96
C GLU A 7 -0.49 5.20 10.98
N LEU A 8 -1.32 4.15 11.10
CA LEU A 8 -1.29 3.01 10.18
C LEU A 8 -1.69 3.43 8.76
N LYS A 9 -2.70 4.29 8.63
CA LYS A 9 -3.17 4.78 7.33
C LYS A 9 -2.07 5.58 6.62
N GLN A 10 -1.43 6.49 7.34
CA GLN A 10 -0.32 7.27 6.82
C GLN A 10 0.87 6.37 6.43
N TRP A 11 1.22 5.38 7.25
CA TRP A 11 2.26 4.40 6.92
C TRP A 11 1.94 3.62 5.63
N LEU A 12 0.68 3.23 5.44
CA LEU A 12 0.24 2.57 4.21
C LEU A 12 0.34 3.49 2.99
N GLU A 13 -0.05 4.75 3.11
CA GLU A 13 0.03 5.72 2.02
C GLU A 13 1.47 5.97 1.57
N GLU A 14 2.39 6.20 2.53
CA GLU A 14 3.82 6.36 2.27
C GLU A 14 4.44 5.11 1.63
N GLY A 15 4.07 3.92 2.13
CA GLY A 15 4.54 2.65 1.56
C GLY A 15 4.01 2.37 0.16
N ILE A 16 2.75 2.71 -0.13
CA ILE A 16 2.16 2.61 -1.47
C ILE A 16 2.90 3.51 -2.46
N GLU A 17 3.26 4.73 -2.06
CA GLU A 17 4.06 5.62 -2.89
C GLU A 17 5.43 5.02 -3.19
N ALA A 18 6.13 4.51 -2.17
CA ALA A 18 7.43 3.87 -2.31
C ALA A 18 7.39 2.65 -3.25
N GLU A 19 6.47 1.72 -3.02
CA GLU A 19 6.32 0.52 -3.85
C GLU A 19 5.90 0.87 -5.27
N THR A 20 5.08 1.91 -5.48
CA THR A 20 4.73 2.38 -6.84
C THR A 20 5.97 2.81 -7.64
N GLN A 21 7.00 3.37 -6.98
CA GLN A 21 8.26 3.72 -7.65
C GLN A 21 9.09 2.48 -8.00
N LEU A 22 8.98 1.40 -7.20
CA LEU A 22 9.71 0.13 -7.39
C LEU A 22 9.05 -0.77 -8.45
N VAL A 23 7.73 -0.71 -8.59
CA VAL A 23 6.93 -1.46 -9.60
C VAL A 23 7.04 -0.79 -10.97
N ASN A 24 8.28 -0.52 -11.38
CA ASN A 24 8.59 -0.08 -12.72
C ASN A 24 9.41 -1.16 -13.41
N ILE A 25 8.77 -1.92 -14.30
CA ILE A 25 9.39 -3.04 -15.00
C ILE A 25 10.62 -2.64 -15.83
N THR A 26 10.73 -1.36 -16.23
CA THR A 26 11.90 -0.86 -16.98
C THR A 26 13.06 -0.45 -16.06
N LYS A 27 12.82 -0.37 -14.75
CA LYS A 27 13.82 -0.02 -13.72
C LYS A 27 14.14 -1.16 -12.75
N ALA A 28 13.28 -2.17 -12.66
CA ALA A 28 13.51 -3.32 -11.79
C ALA A 28 14.71 -4.13 -12.26
N GLU A 29 15.54 -4.58 -11.32
CA GLU A 29 16.77 -5.34 -11.61
C GLU A 29 16.48 -6.67 -12.33
N ASN A 30 15.32 -7.28 -12.03
CA ASN A 30 14.84 -8.50 -12.65
C ASN A 30 13.33 -8.67 -12.43
N TYR A 31 12.75 -9.69 -13.07
CA TYR A 31 11.31 -9.98 -12.99
C TYR A 31 10.86 -10.40 -11.57
N PHE A 32 11.73 -11.02 -10.77
CA PHE A 32 11.39 -11.40 -9.40
C PHE A 32 11.20 -10.16 -8.52
N ALA A 33 12.15 -9.21 -8.55
CA ALA A 33 12.07 -7.95 -7.79
C ALA A 33 10.83 -7.13 -8.19
N TYR A 34 10.50 -7.09 -9.49
CA TYR A 34 9.27 -6.46 -9.96
C TYR A 34 8.01 -7.10 -9.36
N ASN A 35 7.90 -8.43 -9.40
CA ASN A 35 6.72 -9.13 -8.88
C ASN A 35 6.60 -9.03 -7.36
N GLU A 36 7.73 -9.04 -6.65
CA GLU A 36 7.76 -8.86 -5.19
C GLU A 36 7.20 -7.48 -4.81
N ALA A 37 7.74 -6.41 -5.42
CA ALA A 37 7.24 -5.06 -5.22
C ALA A 37 5.76 -4.91 -5.61
N LEU A 38 5.33 -5.58 -6.70
CA LEU A 38 3.93 -5.56 -7.15
C LEU A 38 3.02 -6.24 -6.11
N GLY A 39 3.45 -7.38 -5.57
CA GLY A 39 2.70 -8.08 -4.52
C GLY A 39 2.56 -7.26 -3.24
N HIS A 40 3.64 -6.58 -2.81
CA HIS A 40 3.58 -5.66 -1.68
C HIS A 40 2.62 -4.49 -1.94
N LEU A 41 2.72 -3.86 -3.10
CA LEU A 41 1.85 -2.75 -3.49
C LEU A 41 0.36 -3.15 -3.45
N GLU A 42 0.02 -4.31 -4.02
CA GLU A 42 -1.34 -4.83 -4.03
C GLU A 42 -1.86 -5.11 -2.61
N ALA A 43 -1.02 -5.73 -1.76
CA ALA A 43 -1.37 -6.01 -0.38
C ALA A 43 -1.65 -4.71 0.40
N MET A 44 -0.78 -3.70 0.30
CA MET A 44 -0.96 -2.42 0.99
C MET A 44 -2.23 -1.69 0.53
N ARG A 45 -2.49 -1.65 -0.79
CA ARG A 45 -3.72 -1.05 -1.34
C ARG A 45 -4.98 -1.77 -0.86
N SER A 46 -4.93 -3.11 -0.77
CA SER A 46 -6.05 -3.89 -0.25
C SER A 46 -6.36 -3.53 1.20
N VAL A 47 -5.34 -3.41 2.05
CA VAL A 47 -5.51 -3.00 3.45
C VAL A 47 -6.07 -1.58 3.55
N LEU A 48 -5.48 -0.61 2.84
CA LEU A 48 -5.96 0.78 2.85
C LEU A 48 -7.42 0.90 2.37
N THR A 49 -7.78 0.14 1.33
CA THR A 49 -9.16 0.08 0.84
C THR A 49 -10.10 -0.50 1.90
N HIS A 50 -9.69 -1.56 2.59
CA HIS A 50 -10.48 -2.14 3.66
C HIS A 50 -10.68 -1.15 4.82
N MET A 51 -9.62 -0.43 5.22
CA MET A 51 -9.71 0.60 6.24
C MET A 51 -10.71 1.70 5.85
N ASN A 52 -10.58 2.26 4.64
CA ASN A 52 -11.52 3.27 4.14
C ASN A 52 -12.98 2.78 4.12
N LEU A 53 -13.21 1.50 3.80
CA LEU A 53 -14.55 0.91 3.83
C LEU A 53 -15.13 0.78 5.25
N ILE A 54 -14.29 0.51 6.25
CA ILE A 54 -14.72 0.50 7.66
C ILE A 54 -15.13 1.91 8.07
N GLU A 55 -14.30 2.91 7.78
CA GLU A 55 -14.58 4.32 8.10
C GLU A 55 -15.89 4.81 7.46
N LEU A 56 -16.13 4.48 6.18
CA LEU A 56 -17.36 4.85 5.49
C LEU A 56 -18.62 4.21 6.09
N LYS A 57 -18.51 3.03 6.72
CA LYS A 57 -19.63 2.35 7.39
C LYS A 57 -19.90 2.89 8.79
N GLU A 58 -18.94 3.59 9.38
CA GLU A 58 -19.09 4.24 10.69
C GLU A 58 -19.73 5.64 10.60
N ILE A 59 -19.92 6.17 9.38
CA ILE A 59 -20.65 7.41 9.06
C ILE A 59 -22.15 7.13 8.91
#